data_AF-A0A7K4HC21-F1
#
_entry.id   AF-A0A7K4HC21-F1
#
_cell.length_a   1.000
_cell.length_b   1.000
_cell.length_c   1.000
_cell.angle_alpha   90.00
_cell.angle_beta   90.00
_cell.angle_gamma   90.00
#
_symmetry.space_group_name_H-M   'P 1'
#
loop_
_entity.id
_entity.type
_entity.pdbx_description
1 polymer ?
#
loop_
_entity_poly.entity_id
_entity_poly.type
_entity_poly.pdbx_seq_one_letter_code
_entity_poly.pdbx_strand_id
1 'polypeptide(L)'
;MKTQLNKVYLLLFYAIFPTIASIVYWIEEPYSYLGSIDIIHKIGSIFGIFSFVWMCFNVIIMAKHKVIETNFKLDWLLHFHTWMAAIALILGSLHYPLVRIGVEFENIQIRSGTFGWASLVIVMALALIFMSNSLVRANIIKKLRASAFKRRYRYNINKILHNVPIVGLALILFHTILSNTSATSLFMVGIYSFFFSIAFVGWIFHKLIRRFRAIKDPYVYRKSSWDDVSKDGVSEKSRKWALKLLKQTPSLYPCLQCGICTSECPVSKVTMGNYNPRRNVLAILLLYKDLLLKGDDLVIWGCTDCHTCDEVCPQNIELTGLFAFLKNQSIAQGKGPDYIFEQVKTVFNHAKAIPSQPAIERRRQELGLPPVSEPNVSEIQTLLKNLGILDKNELRT
;
A
#
# COMPACT_ATOMS: atom_id res chain seq x y z
N MET A 1 -18.00 -9.55 19.77
CA MET A 1 -17.55 -9.30 21.16
C MET A 1 -16.15 -9.90 21.42
N LYS A 2 -15.94 -11.22 21.26
CA LYS A 2 -14.64 -11.90 21.50
C LYS A 2 -13.44 -11.32 20.72
N THR A 3 -13.62 -10.98 19.44
CA THR A 3 -12.57 -10.37 18.61
C THR A 3 -12.21 -8.95 19.04
N GLN A 4 -13.18 -8.16 19.53
CA GLN A 4 -12.89 -6.81 20.03
C GLN A 4 -12.13 -6.87 21.35
N LEU A 5 -12.49 -7.78 22.24
CA LEU A 5 -11.78 -7.99 23.51
C LEU A 5 -10.32 -8.43 23.28
N ASN A 6 -10.09 -9.37 22.35
CA ASN A 6 -8.75 -9.81 21.98
C ASN A 6 -7.89 -8.67 21.39
N LYS A 7 -8.46 -7.77 20.58
CA LYS A 7 -7.73 -6.60 20.08
C LYS A 7 -7.25 -5.71 21.23
N VAL A 8 -8.12 -5.45 22.21
CA VAL A 8 -7.76 -4.62 23.38
C VAL A 8 -6.60 -5.24 24.13
N TYR A 9 -6.65 -6.55 24.41
CA TYR A 9 -5.52 -7.23 25.07
C TYR A 9 -4.23 -7.17 24.26
N LEU A 10 -4.28 -7.34 22.93
CA LEU A 10 -3.10 -7.25 22.07
C LEU A 10 -2.48 -5.84 22.07
N LEU A 11 -3.31 -4.80 22.12
CA LEU A 11 -2.85 -3.41 22.20
C LEU A 11 -2.28 -3.07 23.58
N LEU A 12 -2.92 -3.54 24.66
CA LEU A 12 -2.40 -3.40 26.02
C LEU A 12 -1.05 -4.11 26.17
N PHE A 13 -0.96 -5.33 25.65
CA PHE A 13 0.28 -6.09 25.58
C PHE A 13 1.35 -5.29 24.83
N TYR A 14 1.06 -4.77 23.64
CA TYR A 14 1.99 -3.93 22.89
C TYR A 14 2.47 -2.68 23.67
N ALA A 15 1.58 -2.03 24.42
CA ALA A 15 1.89 -0.80 25.15
C ALA A 15 2.70 -1.04 26.43
N ILE A 16 2.49 -2.16 27.12
CA ILE A 16 3.06 -2.37 28.47
C ILE A 16 4.54 -2.77 28.45
N PHE A 17 5.00 -3.51 27.44
CA PHE A 17 6.38 -4.01 27.38
C PHE A 17 7.48 -2.95 27.40
N PRO A 18 7.43 -1.87 26.60
CA PRO A 18 8.46 -0.83 26.71
C PRO A 18 8.44 -0.15 28.07
N THR A 19 7.27 -0.03 28.71
CA THR A 19 7.16 0.49 30.09
C THR A 19 7.82 -0.45 31.09
N ILE A 20 7.57 -1.76 31.00
CA ILE A 20 8.23 -2.76 31.86
C ILE A 20 9.75 -2.71 31.67
N ALA A 21 10.23 -2.71 30.42
CA ALA A 21 11.66 -2.59 30.13
C ALA A 21 12.27 -1.30 30.68
N SER A 22 11.53 -0.19 30.65
CA SER A 22 11.95 1.10 31.21
C SER A 22 12.01 1.09 32.74
N ILE A 23 11.08 0.40 33.42
CA ILE A 23 11.11 0.23 34.87
C ILE A 23 12.31 -0.62 35.28
N VAL A 24 12.57 -1.72 34.58
CA VAL A 24 13.76 -2.55 34.84
C VAL A 24 15.03 -1.76 34.63
N TYR A 25 15.13 -1.01 33.52
CA TYR A 25 16.25 -0.09 33.29
C TYR A 25 16.44 0.89 34.45
N TRP A 26 15.36 1.50 34.93
CA TRP A 26 15.42 2.48 36.03
C TRP A 26 15.98 1.89 37.33
N ILE A 27 15.72 0.61 37.58
CA ILE A 27 16.20 -0.11 38.78
C ILE A 27 17.64 -0.59 38.60
N GLU A 28 17.97 -1.06 37.40
CA GLU A 28 19.24 -1.72 37.09
C GLU A 28 20.36 -0.76 36.68
N GLU A 29 20.05 0.49 36.34
CA GLU A 29 21.06 1.50 35.97
C GLU A 29 22.00 1.77 37.16
N PRO A 30 23.28 1.36 37.09
CA PRO A 30 24.16 1.45 38.26
C PRO A 30 24.78 2.85 38.41
N TYR A 31 24.71 3.69 37.37
CA TYR A 31 25.31 5.01 37.37
C TYR A 31 24.30 6.07 37.81
N SER A 32 24.71 6.89 38.78
CA SER A 32 24.03 8.12 39.14
C SER A 32 24.87 9.32 38.68
N TYR A 33 24.34 10.13 37.77
CA TYR A 33 25.02 11.34 37.31
C TYR A 33 24.71 12.54 38.24
N LEU A 34 25.43 13.64 38.05
CA LEU A 34 25.33 14.79 38.94
C LEU A 34 24.12 15.67 38.58
N GLY A 35 23.23 15.93 39.55
CA GLY A 35 22.12 16.88 39.42
C GLY A 35 21.10 16.50 38.35
N SER A 36 20.68 17.47 37.52
CA SER A 36 19.67 17.26 36.48
C SER A 36 20.14 16.38 35.32
N ILE A 37 21.46 16.15 35.17
CA ILE A 37 22.03 15.32 34.10
C ILE A 37 21.58 13.86 34.27
N ASP A 38 21.42 13.37 35.49
CA ASP A 38 20.96 11.99 35.75
C ASP A 38 19.57 11.73 35.19
N ILE A 39 18.65 12.64 35.49
CA ILE A 39 17.26 12.54 35.04
C ILE A 39 17.20 12.66 33.51
N ILE A 40 17.96 13.59 32.92
CA ILE A 40 18.01 13.78 31.47
C ILE A 40 18.54 12.53 30.77
N HIS A 41 19.64 11.95 31.29
CA HIS A 41 20.21 10.72 30.75
C HIS A 41 19.21 9.56 30.84
N LYS A 42 18.58 9.35 32.01
CA LYS A 42 17.58 8.29 32.20
C LYS A 42 16.38 8.45 31.26
N ILE A 43 15.86 9.66 31.10
CA ILE A 43 14.78 9.95 30.14
C ILE A 43 15.23 9.64 28.71
N GLY A 44 16.44 10.06 28.34
CA GLY A 44 17.03 9.75 27.03
C GLY A 44 17.11 8.25 26.78
N SER A 45 17.59 7.48 27.74
CA SER A 45 17.67 6.01 27.67
C SER A 45 16.30 5.36 27.57
N ILE A 46 15.29 5.84 28.31
CA ILE A 46 13.90 5.39 28.17
C ILE A 46 13.39 5.61 26.74
N PHE A 47 13.67 6.75 26.10
CA PHE A 47 13.30 6.97 24.70
C PHE A 47 13.96 5.96 23.76
N GLY A 48 15.23 5.60 24.02
CA GLY A 48 15.94 4.54 23.31
C GLY A 48 15.27 3.17 23.47
N ILE A 49 14.88 2.81 24.69
CA ILE A 49 14.16 1.56 24.99
C ILE A 49 12.84 1.50 24.24
N PHE A 50 12.02 2.55 24.33
CA PHE A 50 10.75 2.63 23.60
C PHE A 50 10.97 2.52 22.09
N SER A 51 11.96 3.23 21.55
CA SER A 51 12.32 3.18 20.14
C SER A 51 12.64 1.75 19.69
N PHE A 52 13.53 1.06 20.40
CA PHE A 52 13.98 -0.28 20.05
C PHE A 52 12.86 -1.33 20.19
N VAL A 53 12.17 -1.35 21.33
CA VAL A 53 11.11 -2.32 21.62
C VAL A 53 9.94 -2.17 20.64
N TRP A 54 9.49 -0.94 20.36
CA TRP A 54 8.44 -0.72 19.37
C TRP A 54 8.88 -1.01 17.94
N MET A 55 10.16 -0.80 17.59
CA MET A 55 10.66 -1.20 16.28
C MET A 55 10.70 -2.73 16.13
N CYS A 56 11.03 -3.48 17.19
CA CYS A 56 10.90 -4.94 17.22
C CYS A 56 9.44 -5.37 17.04
N PHE A 57 8.50 -4.75 17.76
CA PHE A 57 7.07 -5.02 17.56
C PHE A 57 6.58 -4.69 16.16
N ASN A 58 7.10 -3.65 15.52
CA ASN A 58 6.74 -3.32 14.13
C ASN A 58 7.03 -4.49 13.18
N VAL A 59 8.15 -5.19 13.36
CA VAL A 59 8.47 -6.41 12.60
C VAL A 59 7.49 -7.53 12.95
N ILE A 60 7.17 -7.74 14.23
CA ILE A 60 6.27 -8.80 14.70
C ILE A 60 4.85 -8.61 14.14
N ILE A 61 4.33 -7.38 14.13
CA ILE A 61 2.99 -7.07 13.63
C ILE A 61 2.92 -7.32 12.12
N MET A 62 3.95 -6.93 11.37
CA MET A 62 4.04 -7.16 9.93
C MET A 62 4.44 -8.59 9.54
N ALA A 63 4.92 -9.41 10.49
CA ALA A 63 5.01 -10.86 10.30
C ALA A 63 3.62 -11.48 10.12
N LYS A 64 2.55 -10.79 10.55
CA LYS A 64 1.14 -11.15 10.37
C LYS A 64 0.83 -12.58 10.84
N HIS A 65 1.17 -12.86 12.09
CA HIS A 65 0.83 -14.15 12.70
C HIS A 65 -0.70 -14.33 12.76
N LYS A 66 -1.20 -15.58 12.79
CA LYS A 66 -2.64 -15.90 12.72
C LYS A 66 -3.49 -15.13 13.74
N VAL A 67 -2.98 -14.95 14.96
CA VAL A 67 -3.64 -14.18 16.03
C VAL A 67 -3.81 -12.71 15.63
N ILE A 68 -2.84 -12.10 14.96
CA ILE A 68 -2.91 -10.72 14.51
C ILE A 68 -3.87 -10.60 13.32
N GLU A 69 -3.76 -11.48 12.33
CA GLU A 69 -4.60 -11.45 11.11
C GLU A 69 -6.08 -11.69 11.39
N THR A 70 -6.41 -12.51 12.38
CA THR A 70 -7.81 -12.80 12.75
C THR A 70 -8.45 -11.68 13.55
N ASN A 71 -7.65 -10.82 14.19
CA ASN A 71 -8.17 -9.73 15.02
C ASN A 71 -8.10 -8.37 14.32
N PHE A 72 -7.13 -8.09 13.44
CA PHE A 72 -6.98 -6.76 12.82
C PHE A 72 -7.15 -6.78 11.31
N LYS A 73 -7.84 -5.75 10.77
CA LYS A 73 -7.95 -5.54 9.32
C LYS A 73 -6.59 -5.14 8.75
N LEU A 74 -6.32 -5.55 7.50
CA LEU A 74 -5.05 -5.25 6.82
C LEU A 74 -4.77 -3.74 6.73
N ASP A 75 -5.79 -2.95 6.41
CA ASP A 75 -5.67 -1.50 6.32
C ASP A 75 -5.23 -0.87 7.66
N TRP A 76 -5.92 -1.26 8.74
CA TRP A 76 -5.56 -0.82 10.09
C TRP A 76 -4.12 -1.21 10.46
N LEU A 77 -3.71 -2.44 10.16
CA LEU A 77 -2.35 -2.92 10.44
C LEU A 77 -1.27 -2.09 9.72
N LEU A 78 -1.51 -1.72 8.46
CA LEU A 78 -0.57 -0.93 7.67
C LEU A 78 -0.44 0.51 8.21
N HIS A 79 -1.57 1.13 8.57
CA HIS A 79 -1.55 2.45 9.21
C HIS A 79 -0.84 2.41 10.56
N PHE A 80 -1.16 1.43 11.40
CA PHE A 80 -0.53 1.26 12.71
C PHE A 80 0.98 1.04 12.59
N HIS A 81 1.41 0.16 11.68
CA HIS A 81 2.83 -0.06 11.38
C HIS A 81 3.55 1.24 10.98
N THR A 82 2.96 2.01 10.06
CA THR A 82 3.58 3.25 9.57
C THR A 82 3.73 4.28 10.69
N TRP A 83 2.66 4.53 11.46
CA TRP A 83 2.68 5.50 12.55
C TRP A 83 3.59 5.09 13.69
N MET A 84 3.53 3.84 14.14
CA MET A 84 4.36 3.37 15.25
C MET A 84 5.84 3.33 14.88
N ALA A 85 6.19 2.98 13.65
CA ALA A 85 7.57 3.06 13.18
C ALA A 85 8.07 4.52 13.14
N ALA A 86 7.23 5.47 12.73
CA ALA A 86 7.58 6.90 12.76
C ALA A 86 7.80 7.40 14.20
N ILE A 87 6.90 7.09 15.13
CA ILE A 87 7.02 7.47 16.55
C ILE A 87 8.29 6.86 17.15
N ALA A 88 8.53 5.56 16.93
CA ALA A 88 9.73 4.90 17.42
C ALA A 88 11.02 5.55 16.88
N LEU A 89 11.06 5.93 15.61
CA LEU A 89 12.22 6.63 15.03
C LEU A 89 12.43 8.02 15.61
N ILE A 90 11.36 8.77 15.87
CA ILE A 90 11.43 10.08 16.54
C ILE A 90 12.01 9.93 17.95
N LEU A 91 11.53 8.96 18.73
CA LEU A 91 12.10 8.69 20.06
C LEU A 91 13.58 8.28 19.98
N GLY A 92 13.96 7.47 19.00
CA GLY A 92 15.36 7.12 18.76
C GLY A 92 16.23 8.32 18.37
N SER A 93 15.67 9.30 17.64
CA SER A 93 16.36 10.56 17.34
C SER A 93 16.52 11.45 18.57
N LEU A 94 15.51 11.53 19.43
CA LEU A 94 15.55 12.31 20.67
C LEU A 94 16.47 11.69 21.73
N HIS A 95 16.64 10.37 21.72
CA HIS A 95 17.57 9.65 22.59
C HIS A 95 19.01 10.17 22.47
N TYR A 96 19.52 10.30 21.24
CA TYR A 96 20.93 10.65 20.99
C TYR A 96 21.42 11.95 21.67
N PRO A 97 20.74 13.12 21.52
CA PRO A 97 21.18 14.33 22.20
C PRO A 97 21.01 14.26 23.71
N LEU A 98 20.00 13.53 24.23
CA LEU A 98 19.71 13.48 25.66
C LEU A 98 20.75 12.68 26.43
N VAL A 99 21.14 11.49 25.92
CA VAL A 99 22.10 10.62 26.64
C VAL A 99 23.54 11.13 26.59
N ARG A 100 23.84 12.04 25.65
CA ARG A 100 25.18 12.60 25.43
C ARG A 100 25.50 13.85 26.24
N ILE A 101 24.54 14.40 26.98
CA ILE A 101 24.78 15.59 27.78
C ILE A 101 25.73 15.23 28.93
N GLY A 102 26.97 15.72 28.86
CA GLY A 102 27.98 15.53 29.91
C GLY A 102 28.55 14.12 30.02
N VAL A 103 28.30 13.25 29.04
CA VAL A 103 28.75 11.84 29.04
C VAL A 103 29.39 11.47 27.70
N GLU A 104 30.58 10.88 27.76
CA GLU A 104 31.27 10.31 26.60
C GLU A 104 31.02 8.80 26.51
N PHE A 105 30.92 8.29 25.29
CA PHE A 105 30.70 6.87 25.00
C PHE A 105 31.77 6.36 24.05
N GLU A 106 31.99 5.06 24.05
CA GLU A 106 32.92 4.44 23.12
C GLU A 106 32.50 4.65 21.66
N ASN A 107 33.50 4.87 20.80
CA ASN A 107 33.31 5.09 19.36
C ASN A 107 32.51 3.96 18.69
N ILE A 108 32.72 2.71 19.11
CA ILE A 108 32.03 1.55 18.53
C ILE A 108 30.54 1.54 18.88
N GLN A 109 30.18 1.93 20.11
CA GLN A 109 28.79 2.07 20.55
C GLN A 109 28.08 3.18 19.75
N ILE A 110 28.71 4.35 19.60
CA ILE A 110 28.13 5.48 18.85
C ILE A 110 27.94 5.11 17.37
N ARG A 111 28.95 4.49 16.74
CA ARG A 111 28.90 4.13 15.32
C ARG A 111 27.81 3.10 15.02
N SER A 112 27.73 2.04 15.82
CA SER A 112 26.71 1.00 15.65
C SER A 112 25.29 1.55 15.81
N GLY A 113 25.04 2.40 16.82
CA GLY A 113 23.76 3.07 17.01
C GLY A 113 23.42 4.00 15.84
N THR A 114 24.38 4.79 15.37
CA THR A 114 24.20 5.73 14.25
C THR A 114 23.87 5.00 12.96
N PHE A 115 24.63 3.95 12.60
CA PHE A 115 24.37 3.18 11.39
C PHE A 115 23.05 2.40 11.47
N GLY A 116 22.73 1.84 12.63
CA GLY A 116 21.45 1.19 12.90
C GLY A 116 20.29 2.15 12.66
N TRP A 117 20.26 3.29 13.35
CA TRP A 117 19.22 4.31 13.20
C TRP A 117 19.13 4.86 11.76
N ALA A 118 20.27 5.23 11.15
CA ALA A 118 20.30 5.76 9.79
C ALA A 118 19.72 4.77 8.78
N SER A 119 20.01 3.48 8.92
CA SER A 119 19.45 2.45 8.04
C SER A 119 17.91 2.39 8.14
N LEU A 120 17.36 2.50 9.35
CA LEU A 120 15.91 2.48 9.56
C LEU A 120 15.23 3.74 9.01
N VAL A 121 15.83 4.91 9.20
CA VAL A 121 15.32 6.18 8.65
C VAL A 121 15.34 6.18 7.12
N ILE A 122 16.42 5.69 6.51
CA ILE A 122 16.53 5.58 5.05
C ILE A 122 15.43 4.65 4.52
N VAL A 123 15.24 3.48 5.14
CA VAL A 123 14.17 2.55 4.73
C VAL A 123 12.79 3.19 4.89
N MET A 124 12.53 3.88 6.00
CA MET A 124 11.27 4.61 6.22
C MET A 124 11.02 5.66 5.12
N ALA A 125 12.03 6.47 4.79
CA ALA A 125 11.91 7.47 3.72
C ALA A 125 11.61 6.81 2.37
N LEU A 126 12.32 5.73 2.03
CA LEU A 126 12.06 4.95 0.81
C LEU A 126 10.66 4.32 0.83
N ALA A 127 10.17 3.86 1.99
CA ALA A 127 8.84 3.31 2.18
C ALA A 127 7.75 4.34 1.86
N LEU A 128 7.86 5.54 2.44
CA LEU A 128 6.91 6.62 2.21
C LEU A 128 6.89 7.06 0.74
N ILE A 129 8.05 7.05 0.09
CA ILE A 129 8.18 7.43 -1.32
C ILE A 129 7.66 6.35 -2.27
N PHE A 130 7.93 5.06 -2.01
CA PHE A 130 7.74 3.98 -2.99
C PHE A 130 6.74 2.90 -2.59
N MET A 131 6.31 2.86 -1.34
CA MET A 131 5.42 1.83 -0.79
C MET A 131 4.16 2.37 -0.11
N SER A 132 3.96 3.70 -0.10
CA SER A 132 2.74 4.33 0.42
C SER A 132 2.26 5.44 -0.52
N ASN A 133 0.95 5.64 -0.63
CA ASN A 133 0.40 6.79 -1.36
C ASN A 133 0.25 8.07 -0.53
N SER A 134 0.71 8.11 0.74
CA SER A 134 0.62 9.29 1.60
C SER A 134 1.18 10.56 0.95
N LEU A 135 2.26 10.45 0.15
CA LEU A 135 2.92 11.57 -0.50
C LEU A 135 2.67 11.66 -2.02
N VAL A 136 1.74 10.87 -2.58
CA VAL A 136 1.57 10.75 -4.04
C VAL A 136 1.06 12.04 -4.71
N ARG A 137 0.40 12.92 -3.94
CA ARG A 137 -0.10 14.21 -4.44
C ARG A 137 1.03 15.17 -4.83
N ALA A 138 2.20 15.05 -4.20
CA ALA A 138 3.35 15.90 -4.50
C ALA A 138 3.94 15.59 -5.89
N ASN A 139 4.06 16.61 -6.73
CA ASN A 139 4.58 16.47 -8.11
C ASN A 139 6.00 15.90 -8.16
N ILE A 140 6.83 16.22 -7.16
CA ILE A 140 8.19 15.69 -7.03
C ILE A 140 8.16 14.16 -6.90
N ILE A 141 7.26 13.62 -6.06
CA ILE A 141 7.13 12.18 -5.83
C ILE A 141 6.65 11.47 -7.11
N LYS A 142 5.68 12.03 -7.83
CA LYS A 142 5.23 11.49 -9.12
C LYS A 142 6.38 11.39 -10.13
N LYS A 143 7.17 12.46 -10.29
CA LYS A 143 8.33 12.50 -11.18
C LYS A 143 9.40 11.49 -10.75
N LEU A 144 9.66 11.40 -9.44
CA LEU A 144 10.66 10.51 -8.88
C LEU A 144 10.28 9.03 -9.06
N ARG A 145 9.03 8.63 -8.81
CA ARG A 145 8.52 7.28 -9.10
C ARG A 145 8.63 6.92 -10.58
N ALA A 146 8.25 7.83 -11.47
CA ALA A 146 8.36 7.62 -12.92
C ALA A 146 9.83 7.46 -13.36
N SER A 147 10.74 8.29 -12.83
CA SER A 147 12.18 8.18 -13.07
C SER A 147 12.76 6.88 -12.54
N ALA A 148 12.42 6.49 -11.31
CA ALA A 148 12.83 5.23 -10.70
C ALA A 148 12.36 4.03 -11.54
N PHE A 149 11.11 4.03 -12.02
CA PHE A 149 10.61 3.00 -12.92
C PHE A 149 11.38 2.96 -14.26
N LYS A 150 11.80 4.11 -14.80
CA LYS A 150 12.70 4.21 -15.96
C LYS A 150 14.10 3.64 -15.68
N ARG A 151 14.56 3.65 -14.43
CA ARG A 151 15.81 3.01 -13.98
C ARG A 151 15.64 1.57 -13.49
N ARG A 152 14.53 0.91 -13.86
CA ARG A 152 14.20 -0.48 -13.45
C ARG A 152 13.97 -0.66 -11.94
N TYR A 153 13.72 0.41 -11.20
CA TYR A 153 13.31 0.34 -9.80
C TYR A 153 11.84 -0.11 -9.70
N ARG A 154 11.63 -1.34 -9.22
CA ARG A 154 10.32 -2.00 -9.15
C ARG A 154 9.97 -2.38 -7.72
N TYR A 155 8.71 -2.77 -7.53
CA TYR A 155 8.20 -3.34 -6.28
C TYR A 155 9.12 -4.42 -5.68
N ASN A 156 9.71 -5.29 -6.50
CA ASN A 156 10.64 -6.32 -6.02
C ASN A 156 11.89 -5.74 -5.34
N ILE A 157 12.42 -4.61 -5.81
CA ILE A 157 13.56 -3.94 -5.18
C ILE A 157 13.14 -3.34 -3.84
N ASN A 158 11.98 -2.67 -3.78
CA ASN A 158 11.43 -2.18 -2.51
C ASN A 158 11.25 -3.31 -1.48
N LYS A 159 10.74 -4.47 -1.93
CA LYS A 159 10.59 -5.66 -1.09
C LYS A 159 11.92 -6.19 -0.55
N ILE A 160 13.01 -6.07 -1.32
CA ILE A 160 14.35 -6.43 -0.86
C ILE A 160 14.83 -5.42 0.19
N LEU A 161 14.74 -4.13 -0.12
CA LEU A 161 15.15 -3.03 0.77
C LEU A 161 14.37 -3.03 2.09
N HIS A 162 13.10 -3.42 2.09
CA HIS A 162 12.30 -3.57 3.32
C HIS A 162 12.67 -4.79 4.17
N ASN A 163 13.68 -5.58 3.80
CA ASN A 163 14.31 -6.53 4.73
C ASN A 163 15.47 -5.90 5.51
N VAL A 164 16.02 -4.77 5.07
CA VAL A 164 17.11 -4.05 5.75
C VAL A 164 16.78 -3.68 7.20
N PRO A 165 15.53 -3.39 7.60
CA PRO A 165 15.22 -3.09 9.01
C PRO A 165 15.67 -4.14 10.01
N ILE A 166 15.74 -5.43 9.64
CA ILE A 166 16.23 -6.46 10.57
C ILE A 166 17.74 -6.31 10.84
N VAL A 167 18.50 -5.86 9.84
CA VAL A 167 19.93 -5.54 9.97
C VAL A 167 20.10 -4.28 10.81
N GLY A 168 19.27 -3.25 10.58
CA GLY A 168 19.25 -2.04 11.40
C GLY A 168 18.96 -2.34 12.87
N LEU A 169 17.98 -3.21 13.14
CA LEU A 169 17.68 -3.68 14.49
C LEU A 169 18.82 -4.48 15.12
N ALA A 170 19.53 -5.30 14.35
CA ALA A 170 20.69 -6.04 14.86
C ALA A 170 21.85 -5.10 15.26
N LEU A 171 22.08 -4.04 14.47
CA LEU A 171 23.05 -2.99 14.81
C LEU A 171 22.65 -2.23 16.07
N ILE A 172 21.36 -1.94 16.24
CA ILE A 172 20.85 -1.29 17.47
C ILE A 172 20.96 -2.25 18.66
N LEU A 173 20.66 -3.54 18.50
CA LEU A 173 20.88 -4.53 19.56
C LEU A 173 22.35 -4.54 19.99
N PHE A 174 23.28 -4.59 19.02
CA PHE A 174 24.71 -4.53 19.31
C PHE A 174 25.09 -3.25 20.06
N HIS A 175 24.57 -2.09 19.63
CA HIS A 175 24.71 -0.83 20.34
C HIS A 175 24.19 -0.90 21.79
N THR A 176 23.04 -1.53 22.03
CA THR A 176 22.47 -1.66 23.38
C THR A 176 23.24 -2.64 24.26
N ILE A 177 23.83 -3.70 23.70
CA ILE A 177 24.65 -4.66 24.46
C ILE A 177 25.97 -4.02 24.91
N LEU A 178 26.53 -3.12 24.09
CA LEU A 178 27.73 -2.37 24.43
C LEU A 178 27.50 -1.25 25.45
N SER A 179 26.26 -0.97 25.87
CA SER A 179 26.00 0.09 26.84
C SER A 179 26.49 -0.27 28.24
N ASN A 180 26.84 0.74 29.03
CA ASN A 180 27.28 0.57 30.42
C ASN A 180 26.24 -0.18 31.27
N THR A 181 24.95 0.08 31.07
CA THR A 181 23.85 -0.64 31.73
C THR A 181 23.87 -2.13 31.40
N SER A 182 24.06 -2.49 30.13
CA SER A 182 24.09 -3.89 29.69
C SER A 182 25.38 -4.60 30.11
N ALA A 183 26.48 -3.88 30.27
CA ALA A 183 27.74 -4.43 30.80
C ALA A 183 27.61 -4.90 32.26
N THR A 184 26.63 -4.37 33.01
CA THR A 184 26.46 -4.60 34.45
C THR A 184 25.16 -5.33 34.80
N SER A 185 24.14 -5.29 33.94
CA SER A 185 22.84 -5.93 34.15
C SER A 185 22.55 -7.03 33.12
N LEU A 186 22.59 -8.30 33.56
CA LEU A 186 22.15 -9.43 32.74
C LEU A 186 20.64 -9.35 32.40
N PHE A 187 19.83 -8.73 33.26
CA PHE A 187 18.41 -8.53 33.01
C PHE A 187 18.19 -7.66 31.76
N MET A 188 18.91 -6.54 31.65
CA MET A 188 18.80 -5.66 30.49
C MET A 188 19.27 -6.33 29.20
N VAL A 189 20.39 -7.07 29.25
CA VAL A 189 20.86 -7.88 28.11
C VAL A 189 19.79 -8.89 27.68
N GLY A 190 19.18 -9.57 28.66
CA GLY A 190 18.09 -10.53 28.44
C GLY A 190 16.87 -9.90 27.78
N ILE A 191 16.43 -8.73 28.25
CA ILE A 191 15.28 -8.00 27.69
C ILE A 191 15.52 -7.62 26.22
N TYR A 192 16.65 -6.98 25.91
CA TYR A 192 16.94 -6.56 24.52
C TYR A 192 17.07 -7.76 23.59
N SER A 193 17.76 -8.81 24.03
CA SER A 193 17.95 -10.05 23.27
C SER A 193 16.61 -10.77 23.05
N PHE A 194 15.72 -10.79 24.04
CA PHE A 194 14.40 -11.39 23.95
C PHE A 194 13.54 -10.72 22.86
N PHE A 195 13.41 -9.39 22.88
CA PHE A 195 12.61 -8.68 21.88
C PHE A 195 13.16 -8.83 20.47
N PHE A 196 14.48 -8.71 20.30
CA PHE A 196 15.11 -8.95 19.01
C PHE A 196 14.90 -10.39 18.53
N SER A 197 15.06 -11.38 19.42
CA SER A 197 14.90 -12.79 19.07
C SER A 197 13.48 -13.09 18.58
N ILE A 198 12.45 -12.58 19.25
CA ILE A 198 11.06 -12.74 18.80
C ILE A 198 10.84 -12.06 17.45
N ALA A 199 11.35 -10.83 17.27
CA ALA A 199 11.24 -10.12 15.99
C ALA A 199 11.96 -10.87 14.85
N PHE A 200 13.16 -11.40 15.12
CA PHE A 200 13.96 -12.16 14.16
C PHE A 200 13.30 -13.49 13.79
N VAL A 201 12.80 -14.24 14.77
CA VAL A 201 12.02 -15.47 14.54
C VAL A 201 10.76 -15.15 13.73
N GLY A 202 10.03 -14.08 14.08
CA GLY A 202 8.87 -13.62 13.32
C GLY A 202 9.20 -13.27 11.87
N TRP A 203 10.33 -12.60 11.63
CA TRP A 203 10.83 -12.28 10.29
C TRP A 203 11.21 -13.54 9.50
N ILE A 204 11.95 -14.49 10.10
CA ILE A 204 12.26 -15.78 9.49
C ILE A 204 10.98 -16.54 9.13
N PHE A 205 10.04 -16.61 10.06
CA PHE A 205 8.74 -17.26 9.86
C PHE A 205 7.99 -16.64 8.67
N HIS A 206 7.93 -15.31 8.59
CA HIS A 206 7.30 -14.62 7.48
C HIS A 206 8.01 -14.91 6.15
N LYS A 207 9.35 -14.98 6.14
CA LYS A 207 10.14 -15.16 4.93
C LYS A 207 10.15 -16.59 4.40
N LEU A 208 10.30 -17.57 5.30
CA LEU A 208 10.47 -18.98 4.96
C LEU A 208 9.14 -19.73 5.03
N ILE A 209 8.46 -19.71 6.18
CA ILE A 209 7.32 -20.59 6.47
C ILE A 209 6.07 -20.16 5.71
N ARG A 210 5.82 -18.84 5.59
CA ARG A 210 4.65 -18.34 4.84
C ARG A 210 4.70 -18.71 3.35
N ARG A 211 5.89 -18.89 2.76
CA ARG A 211 6.04 -19.35 1.38
C ARG A 211 5.46 -20.76 1.17
N PHE A 212 5.58 -21.62 2.17
CA PHE A 212 5.02 -22.98 2.13
C PHE A 212 3.52 -23.01 2.46
N ARG A 213 3.06 -22.15 3.37
CA ARG A 213 1.64 -22.04 3.75
C ARG A 213 0.77 -21.43 2.65
N ALA A 214 1.35 -20.60 1.78
CA ALA A 214 0.68 -20.02 0.61
C ALA A 214 0.12 -21.05 -0.38
N ILE A 215 0.54 -22.32 -0.29
CA ILE A 215 0.03 -23.43 -1.11
C ILE A 215 -1.26 -24.02 -0.50
N LYS A 216 -1.50 -23.84 0.81
CA LYS A 216 -2.60 -24.49 1.56
C LYS A 216 -3.65 -23.53 2.14
N ASP A 217 -3.42 -22.22 2.09
CA ASP A 217 -4.27 -21.21 2.75
C ASP A 217 -4.93 -20.25 1.74
N PRO A 218 -6.26 -20.33 1.51
CA PRO A 218 -7.00 -19.49 0.57
C PRO A 218 -7.10 -18.01 1.02
N TYR A 219 -6.55 -17.65 2.18
CA TYR A 219 -6.52 -16.28 2.70
C TYR A 219 -5.15 -15.61 2.55
N VAL A 220 -4.07 -16.36 2.26
CA VAL A 220 -2.70 -15.80 2.09
C VAL A 220 -2.48 -15.22 0.70
N TYR A 221 -3.19 -15.76 -0.28
CA TYR A 221 -3.60 -15.10 -1.49
C TYR A 221 -5.10 -15.34 -1.57
N ARG A 222 -5.89 -14.37 -2.01
CA ARG A 222 -7.17 -14.70 -2.65
C ARG A 222 -6.89 -15.40 -3.99
N LYS A 223 -6.14 -16.52 -3.95
CA LYS A 223 -6.04 -17.51 -5.01
C LYS A 223 -7.33 -18.30 -4.93
N SER A 224 -8.36 -17.75 -5.56
CA SER A 224 -9.47 -18.58 -5.96
C SER A 224 -8.96 -19.66 -6.92
N SER A 225 -9.65 -20.79 -7.07
CA SER A 225 -9.21 -21.93 -7.90
C SER A 225 -8.90 -21.58 -9.37
N TRP A 226 -9.27 -20.37 -9.81
CA TRP A 226 -9.04 -19.78 -11.13
C TRP A 226 -7.87 -18.78 -11.18
N ASP A 227 -7.03 -18.70 -10.14
CA ASP A 227 -5.84 -17.83 -10.08
C ASP A 227 -4.59 -18.41 -10.77
N ASP A 228 -4.73 -19.49 -11.53
CA ASP A 228 -3.68 -19.91 -12.46
C ASP A 228 -3.63 -18.93 -13.62
N VAL A 229 -2.58 -18.11 -13.61
CA VAL A 229 -2.11 -17.46 -14.82
C VAL A 229 -1.72 -18.60 -15.76
N SER A 230 -2.61 -18.93 -16.70
CA SER A 230 -2.28 -19.82 -17.82
C SER A 230 -0.91 -19.38 -18.34
N LYS A 231 0.04 -20.32 -18.35
CA LYS A 231 1.38 -20.07 -18.91
C LYS A 231 1.32 -19.89 -20.43
N ASP A 232 0.17 -20.16 -21.01
CA ASP A 232 -0.10 -20.11 -22.43
C ASP A 232 -0.53 -18.68 -22.79
N GLY A 233 0.25 -18.03 -23.67
CA GLY A 233 -0.01 -16.67 -24.15
C GLY A 233 0.79 -15.55 -23.48
N VAL A 234 2.04 -15.78 -23.08
CA VAL A 234 2.92 -14.71 -22.58
C VAL A 234 3.24 -13.72 -23.71
N SER A 235 2.49 -12.62 -23.76
CA SER A 235 2.73 -11.53 -24.71
C SER A 235 4.05 -10.81 -24.45
N GLU A 236 4.55 -10.08 -25.46
CA GLU A 236 5.70 -9.20 -25.30
C GLU A 236 5.42 -8.10 -24.24
N LYS A 237 6.43 -7.78 -23.42
CA LYS A 237 6.32 -6.78 -22.35
C LYS A 237 6.40 -5.37 -22.93
N SER A 238 5.36 -4.56 -22.76
CA SER A 238 5.36 -3.18 -23.28
C SER A 238 5.70 -2.14 -22.21
N ARG A 239 6.98 -1.77 -22.12
CA ARG A 239 7.46 -0.80 -21.14
C ARG A 239 6.93 0.62 -21.37
N LYS A 240 6.90 1.07 -22.63
CA LYS A 240 6.44 2.42 -23.01
C LYS A 240 4.98 2.63 -22.62
N TRP A 241 4.15 1.61 -22.85
CA TRP A 241 2.74 1.61 -22.47
C TRP A 241 2.54 1.65 -20.95
N ALA A 242 3.22 0.77 -20.20
CA ALA A 242 3.10 0.75 -18.75
C ALA A 242 3.61 2.05 -18.09
N LEU A 243 4.66 2.67 -18.66
CA LEU A 243 5.12 4.00 -18.24
C LEU A 243 4.05 5.09 -18.46
N LYS A 244 3.34 5.06 -19.60
CA LYS A 244 2.25 6.00 -19.88
C LYS A 244 1.13 5.84 -18.84
N LEU A 245 0.76 4.59 -18.56
CA LEU A 245 -0.27 4.26 -17.57
C LEU A 245 0.14 4.72 -16.16
N LEU A 246 1.36 4.41 -15.70
CA LEU A 246 1.83 4.82 -14.38
C LEU A 246 1.98 6.34 -14.22
N LYS A 247 2.20 7.08 -15.31
CA LYS A 247 2.17 8.55 -15.26
C LYS A 247 0.75 9.08 -15.05
N GLN A 248 -0.26 8.40 -15.61
CA GLN A 248 -1.66 8.77 -15.46
C GLN A 248 -2.26 8.29 -14.13
N THR A 249 -1.84 7.12 -13.65
CA THR A 249 -2.22 6.56 -12.34
C THR A 249 -0.98 6.29 -11.47
N PRO A 250 -0.30 7.34 -10.92
CA PRO A 250 0.88 7.17 -10.08
C PRO A 250 0.61 6.44 -8.76
N SER A 251 -0.67 6.43 -8.34
CA SER A 251 -1.16 5.71 -7.16
C SER A 251 -1.09 4.20 -7.31
N LEU A 252 -0.90 3.66 -8.52
CA LEU A 252 -0.79 2.21 -8.74
C LEU A 252 0.51 1.59 -8.20
N TYR A 253 1.56 2.40 -8.08
CA TYR A 253 2.92 1.94 -7.77
C TYR A 253 3.05 1.07 -6.50
N PRO A 254 2.43 1.43 -5.35
CA PRO A 254 2.52 0.65 -4.11
C PRO A 254 1.53 -0.52 -4.00
N CYS A 255 0.89 -0.96 -5.09
CA CYS A 255 -0.05 -2.07 -5.03
C CYS A 255 0.57 -3.33 -4.40
N LEU A 256 -0.01 -3.77 -3.27
CA LEU A 256 0.45 -4.93 -2.51
C LEU A 256 -0.05 -6.28 -3.05
N GLN A 257 -0.89 -6.27 -4.09
CA GLN A 257 -1.57 -7.46 -4.61
C GLN A 257 -2.40 -8.20 -3.54
N CYS A 258 -2.95 -7.47 -2.56
CA CYS A 258 -3.73 -8.05 -1.45
C CYS A 258 -5.10 -8.62 -1.86
N GLY A 259 -5.64 -8.19 -3.01
CA GLY A 259 -6.88 -8.72 -3.58
C GLY A 259 -8.17 -8.28 -2.91
N ILE A 260 -8.16 -7.24 -2.08
CA ILE A 260 -9.41 -6.64 -1.55
C ILE A 260 -10.31 -6.11 -2.65
N CYS A 261 -9.73 -5.52 -3.71
CA CYS A 261 -10.50 -5.11 -4.88
C CYS A 261 -11.25 -6.27 -5.56
N THR A 262 -10.74 -7.50 -5.51
CA THR A 262 -11.41 -8.67 -6.10
C THR A 262 -12.53 -9.19 -5.20
N SER A 263 -12.38 -9.21 -3.87
CA SER A 263 -13.48 -9.71 -3.02
C SER A 263 -14.68 -8.80 -2.96
N GLU A 264 -14.43 -7.50 -2.92
CA GLU A 264 -15.51 -6.53 -2.82
C GLU A 264 -16.13 -6.25 -4.20
N CYS A 265 -15.61 -6.85 -5.28
CA CYS A 265 -16.12 -6.64 -6.62
C CYS A 265 -17.35 -7.52 -6.88
N PRO A 266 -18.54 -6.93 -7.13
CA PRO A 266 -19.75 -7.69 -7.43
C PRO A 266 -19.60 -8.47 -8.75
N VAL A 267 -18.93 -7.90 -9.75
CA VAL A 267 -18.70 -8.57 -11.04
C VAL A 267 -17.78 -9.78 -10.89
N SER A 268 -16.74 -9.67 -10.06
CA SER A 268 -15.88 -10.82 -9.77
C SER A 268 -16.67 -11.95 -9.10
N LYS A 269 -17.60 -11.61 -8.19
CA LYS A 269 -18.48 -12.60 -7.54
C LYS A 269 -19.41 -13.30 -8.54
N VAL A 270 -20.11 -12.54 -9.38
CA VAL A 270 -21.08 -13.08 -10.36
C VAL A 270 -20.38 -13.89 -11.45
N THR A 271 -19.22 -13.44 -11.91
CA THR A 271 -18.45 -14.12 -12.98
C THR A 271 -17.57 -15.26 -12.44
N MET A 272 -17.72 -15.64 -11.17
CA MET A 272 -16.89 -16.64 -10.50
C MET A 272 -15.39 -16.37 -10.71
N GLY A 273 -14.99 -15.11 -10.64
CA GLY A 273 -13.62 -14.64 -10.76
C GLY A 273 -13.04 -14.58 -12.17
N ASN A 274 -13.83 -14.84 -13.22
CA ASN A 274 -13.39 -14.58 -14.61
C ASN A 274 -13.06 -13.10 -14.81
N TYR A 275 -13.85 -12.19 -14.21
CA TYR A 275 -13.42 -10.81 -13.99
C TYR A 275 -12.62 -10.71 -12.68
N ASN A 276 -11.37 -10.26 -12.77
CA ASN A 276 -10.48 -10.15 -11.60
C ASN A 276 -9.66 -8.85 -11.63
N PRO A 277 -10.10 -7.79 -10.92
CA PRO A 277 -9.41 -6.50 -10.94
C PRO A 277 -7.97 -6.58 -10.42
N ARG A 278 -7.69 -7.47 -9.45
CA ARG A 278 -6.31 -7.73 -8.98
C ARG A 278 -5.43 -8.31 -10.08
N ARG A 279 -5.92 -9.28 -10.87
CA ARG A 279 -5.19 -9.85 -12.01
C ARG A 279 -4.90 -8.79 -13.07
N ASN A 280 -5.86 -7.91 -13.34
CA ASN A 280 -5.68 -6.80 -14.27
C ASN A 280 -4.55 -5.86 -13.81
N VAL A 281 -4.56 -5.47 -12.54
CA VAL A 281 -3.49 -4.67 -11.94
C VAL A 281 -2.14 -5.39 -12.00
N LEU A 282 -2.11 -6.71 -11.74
CA LEU A 282 -0.88 -7.49 -11.84
C LEU A 282 -0.31 -7.49 -13.25
N ALA A 283 -1.15 -7.69 -14.27
CA ALA A 283 -0.74 -7.66 -15.68
C ALA A 283 -0.10 -6.31 -16.04
N ILE A 284 -0.66 -5.20 -15.55
CA ILE A 284 -0.09 -3.86 -15.72
C ILE A 284 1.30 -3.76 -15.08
N LEU A 285 1.43 -4.17 -13.81
CA LEU A 285 2.70 -4.10 -13.06
C LEU A 285 3.80 -4.97 -13.69
N LEU A 286 3.40 -6.09 -14.29
CA LEU A 286 4.27 -7.02 -15.04
C LEU A 286 4.48 -6.64 -16.51
N LEU A 287 3.84 -5.55 -16.98
CA LEU A 287 3.98 -4.96 -18.32
C LEU A 287 3.34 -5.78 -19.46
N TYR A 288 2.40 -6.66 -19.13
CA TYR A 288 1.67 -7.48 -20.09
C TYR A 288 0.46 -6.74 -20.66
N LYS A 289 0.73 -5.85 -21.62
CA LYS A 289 -0.29 -5.04 -22.29
C LYS A 289 -1.37 -5.90 -22.96
N ASP A 290 -0.97 -6.95 -23.66
CA ASP A 290 -1.88 -7.69 -24.52
C ASP A 290 -2.82 -8.60 -23.72
N LEU A 291 -2.42 -9.05 -22.52
CA LEU A 291 -3.34 -9.74 -21.60
C LEU A 291 -4.56 -8.89 -21.24
N LEU A 292 -4.48 -7.56 -21.41
CA LEU A 292 -5.56 -6.62 -21.13
C LEU A 292 -6.29 -6.22 -22.40
N LEU A 293 -5.55 -5.80 -23.45
CA LEU A 293 -6.13 -5.19 -24.66
C LEU A 293 -6.40 -6.17 -25.82
N LYS A 294 -5.92 -7.42 -25.71
CA LYS A 294 -6.24 -8.51 -26.63
C LYS A 294 -6.98 -9.66 -25.93
N GLY A 295 -7.22 -9.55 -24.63
CA GLY A 295 -8.00 -10.53 -23.87
C GLY A 295 -9.50 -10.43 -24.18
N ASP A 296 -10.28 -11.24 -23.47
CA ASP A 296 -11.74 -11.19 -23.43
C ASP A 296 -12.23 -9.77 -23.06
N ASP A 297 -13.30 -9.30 -23.70
CA ASP A 297 -13.90 -7.99 -23.43
C ASP A 297 -14.23 -7.80 -21.94
N LEU A 298 -14.60 -8.87 -21.24
CA LEU A 298 -14.85 -8.87 -19.80
C LEU A 298 -13.66 -8.32 -19.00
N VAL A 299 -12.42 -8.54 -19.44
CA VAL A 299 -11.20 -8.07 -18.77
C VAL A 299 -11.20 -6.54 -18.60
N ILE A 300 -11.71 -5.80 -19.58
CA ILE A 300 -11.77 -4.33 -19.56
C ILE A 300 -13.18 -3.84 -19.21
N TRP A 301 -14.19 -4.38 -19.87
CA TRP A 301 -15.58 -3.92 -19.84
C TRP A 301 -16.40 -4.52 -18.71
N GLY A 302 -15.86 -5.49 -17.96
CA GLY A 302 -16.49 -5.99 -16.74
C GLY A 302 -16.52 -4.99 -15.59
N CYS A 303 -15.71 -3.91 -15.61
CA CYS A 303 -15.79 -2.88 -14.58
C CYS A 303 -17.08 -2.05 -14.71
N THR A 304 -17.92 -2.05 -13.68
CA THR A 304 -19.14 -1.22 -13.60
C THR A 304 -18.91 0.18 -13.04
N ASP A 305 -17.65 0.55 -12.77
CA ASP A 305 -17.26 1.85 -12.20
C ASP A 305 -17.99 2.21 -10.88
N CYS A 306 -18.28 1.19 -10.05
CA CYS A 306 -18.98 1.37 -8.77
C CYS A 306 -18.11 1.95 -7.63
N HIS A 307 -16.82 2.23 -7.87
CA HIS A 307 -15.85 2.79 -6.91
C HIS A 307 -15.56 1.99 -5.63
N THR A 308 -16.23 0.87 -5.36
CA THR A 308 -15.99 0.05 -4.15
C THR A 308 -14.52 -0.31 -3.99
N CYS A 309 -13.83 -0.66 -5.08
CA CYS A 309 -12.43 -1.05 -5.05
C CYS A 309 -11.46 0.10 -4.70
N ASP A 310 -11.85 1.36 -4.94
CA ASP A 310 -11.05 2.52 -4.58
C ASP A 310 -11.12 2.76 -3.08
N GLU A 311 -12.34 2.71 -2.52
CA GLU A 311 -12.65 2.96 -1.10
C GLU A 311 -12.03 1.92 -0.16
N VAL A 312 -12.02 0.65 -0.57
CA VAL A 312 -11.51 -0.44 0.28
C VAL A 312 -10.01 -0.67 0.13
N CYS A 313 -9.34 0.07 -0.77
CA CYS A 313 -7.93 -0.15 -1.04
C CYS A 313 -7.05 0.42 0.09
N PRO A 314 -6.29 -0.42 0.83
CA PRO A 314 -5.45 0.05 1.94
C PRO A 314 -4.24 0.89 1.49
N GLN A 315 -4.05 1.02 0.18
CA GLN A 315 -3.02 1.84 -0.43
C GLN A 315 -3.61 3.05 -1.13
N ASN A 316 -4.92 3.32 -1.02
CA ASN A 316 -5.59 4.44 -1.68
C ASN A 316 -5.27 4.49 -3.19
N ILE A 317 -5.43 3.35 -3.86
CA ILE A 317 -5.22 3.24 -5.31
C ILE A 317 -6.55 3.50 -6.00
N GLU A 318 -6.55 4.47 -6.91
CA GLU A 318 -7.67 4.77 -7.79
C GLU A 318 -7.70 3.77 -8.96
N LEU A 319 -8.41 2.66 -8.75
CA LEU A 319 -8.56 1.57 -9.71
C LEU A 319 -9.63 1.88 -10.75
N THR A 320 -10.68 2.62 -10.43
CA THR A 320 -11.68 3.04 -11.43
C THR A 320 -11.07 3.92 -12.51
N GLY A 321 -10.29 4.94 -12.15
CA GLY A 321 -9.55 5.77 -13.11
C GLY A 321 -8.58 4.96 -13.99
N LEU A 322 -7.99 3.91 -13.41
CA LEU A 322 -7.18 2.95 -14.16
C LEU A 322 -8.01 2.14 -15.18
N PHE A 323 -9.19 1.63 -14.80
CA PHE A 323 -10.07 0.90 -15.70
C PHE A 323 -10.66 1.81 -16.79
N ALA A 324 -10.99 3.07 -16.47
CA ALA A 324 -11.38 4.08 -17.44
C ALA A 324 -10.26 4.33 -18.47
N PHE A 325 -9.00 4.40 -18.04
CA PHE A 325 -7.86 4.47 -18.96
C PHE A 325 -7.79 3.26 -19.90
N LEU A 326 -7.99 2.05 -19.38
CA LEU A 326 -8.00 0.83 -20.20
C LEU A 326 -9.16 0.82 -21.21
N LYS A 327 -10.37 1.21 -20.79
CA LYS A 327 -11.54 1.39 -21.68
C LYS A 327 -11.21 2.38 -22.82
N ASN A 328 -10.63 3.53 -22.49
CA ASN A 328 -10.19 4.51 -23.50
C ASN A 328 -9.13 3.96 -24.47
N GLN A 329 -8.18 3.17 -23.99
CA GLN A 329 -7.18 2.51 -24.84
C GLN A 329 -7.78 1.40 -25.72
N SER A 330 -8.82 0.72 -25.24
CA SER A 330 -9.58 -0.28 -25.97
C SER A 330 -10.36 0.36 -27.12
N ILE A 331 -11.13 1.42 -26.83
CA ILE A 331 -11.88 2.19 -27.84
C ILE A 331 -10.95 2.79 -28.90
N ALA A 332 -9.78 3.32 -28.51
CA ALA A 332 -8.80 3.85 -29.46
C ALA A 332 -8.22 2.78 -30.42
N GLN A 333 -8.42 1.49 -30.14
CA GLN A 333 -8.07 0.38 -31.03
C GLN A 333 -9.28 -0.16 -31.81
N GLY A 334 -10.44 0.50 -31.75
CA GLY A 334 -11.69 0.01 -32.33
C GLY A 334 -12.29 -1.19 -31.59
N LYS A 335 -11.86 -1.41 -30.33
CA LYS A 335 -12.31 -2.53 -29.49
C LYS A 335 -13.17 -2.00 -28.34
N GLY A 336 -14.48 -2.08 -28.51
CA GLY A 336 -15.45 -1.81 -27.47
C GLY A 336 -16.77 -2.53 -27.78
N PRO A 337 -17.65 -2.66 -26.79
CA PRO A 337 -18.99 -3.16 -27.03
C PRO A 337 -19.76 -2.26 -27.99
N ASP A 338 -20.56 -2.85 -28.88
CA ASP A 338 -21.31 -2.11 -29.90
C ASP A 338 -22.26 -1.08 -29.29
N TYR A 339 -22.87 -1.39 -28.14
CA TYR A 339 -23.75 -0.46 -27.41
C TYR A 339 -23.06 0.86 -27.02
N ILE A 340 -21.73 0.87 -26.82
CA ILE A 340 -20.99 2.12 -26.55
C ILE A 340 -20.94 2.98 -27.81
N PHE A 341 -20.66 2.37 -28.96
CA PHE A 341 -20.59 3.09 -30.24
C PHE A 341 -21.97 3.62 -30.65
N GLU A 342 -23.02 2.82 -30.47
CA GLU A 342 -24.41 3.25 -30.66
C GLU A 342 -24.75 4.44 -29.76
N GLN A 343 -24.43 4.34 -28.46
CA GLN A 343 -24.67 5.43 -27.50
C GLN A 343 -23.97 6.73 -27.89
N VAL A 344 -22.75 6.65 -28.44
CA VAL A 344 -22.02 7.82 -28.96
C VAL A 344 -22.72 8.39 -30.20
N LYS A 345 -23.18 7.56 -31.14
CA LYS A 345 -23.96 8.01 -32.31
C LYS A 345 -25.25 8.72 -31.88
N THR A 346 -25.96 8.17 -30.89
CA THR A 346 -27.18 8.79 -30.32
C THR A 346 -26.88 10.17 -29.72
N VAL A 347 -25.83 10.29 -28.91
CA VAL A 347 -25.42 11.58 -28.33
C VAL A 347 -24.98 12.56 -29.41
N PHE A 348 -24.27 12.11 -30.43
CA PHE A 348 -23.84 12.97 -31.55
C PHE A 348 -25.03 13.51 -32.37
N ASN A 349 -26.04 12.68 -32.64
CA ASN A 349 -27.19 13.05 -33.45
C ASN A 349 -28.24 13.88 -32.69
N HIS A 350 -28.40 13.64 -31.38
CA HIS A 350 -29.50 14.21 -30.60
C HIS A 350 -29.05 15.05 -29.40
N ALA A 351 -27.75 15.14 -29.13
CA ALA A 351 -27.20 15.75 -27.90
C ALA A 351 -27.80 15.20 -26.60
N LYS A 352 -28.38 13.99 -26.66
CA LYS A 352 -29.02 13.27 -25.56
C LYS A 352 -28.59 11.81 -25.60
N ALA A 353 -28.32 11.22 -24.44
CA ALA A 353 -28.07 9.78 -24.35
C ALA A 353 -29.35 8.99 -24.64
N ILE A 354 -30.49 9.53 -24.20
CA ILE A 354 -31.83 8.98 -24.44
C ILE A 354 -32.67 10.11 -25.06
N PRO A 355 -32.81 10.15 -26.40
CA PRO A 355 -33.62 11.15 -27.09
C PRO A 355 -35.10 11.03 -26.70
N SER A 356 -35.83 12.15 -26.74
CA SER A 356 -37.27 12.09 -26.46
C SER A 356 -38.00 11.37 -27.58
N GLN A 357 -39.07 10.65 -27.21
CA GLN A 357 -39.93 9.90 -28.11
C GLN A 357 -41.37 10.40 -27.93
N PRO A 358 -42.25 10.27 -28.95
CA PRO A 358 -43.64 10.73 -28.84
C PRO A 358 -44.39 10.15 -27.63
N ALA A 359 -44.06 8.91 -27.22
CA ALA A 359 -44.64 8.29 -26.03
C ALA A 359 -44.19 8.97 -24.72
N ILE A 360 -42.93 9.43 -24.65
CA ILE A 360 -42.40 10.17 -23.49
C ILE A 360 -43.10 11.53 -23.40
N GLU A 361 -43.19 12.27 -24.51
CA GLU A 361 -43.83 13.59 -24.52
C GLU A 361 -45.33 13.51 -24.19
N ARG A 362 -46.05 12.52 -24.71
CA ARG A 362 -47.46 12.29 -24.35
C ARG A 362 -47.62 12.07 -22.84
N ARG A 363 -46.80 11.18 -22.26
CA ARG A 363 -46.82 10.92 -20.81
C ARG A 363 -46.48 12.16 -19.99
N ARG A 364 -45.56 13.00 -20.46
CA ARG A 364 -45.23 14.29 -19.80
C ARG A 364 -46.42 15.24 -19.80
N GLN A 365 -47.15 15.33 -20.92
CA GLN A 365 -48.36 16.15 -21.04
C GLN A 365 -49.47 15.65 -20.11
N GLU A 366 -49.72 14.34 -20.08
CA GLU A 366 -50.68 13.71 -19.15
C GLU A 366 -50.34 14.00 -17.67
N LEU A 367 -49.05 14.11 -17.35
CA LEU A 367 -48.56 14.47 -16.02
C LEU A 367 -48.47 15.99 -15.78
N GLY A 368 -48.87 16.83 -16.73
CA GLY A 368 -48.80 18.30 -16.63
C GLY A 368 -47.38 18.86 -16.54
N LEU A 369 -46.37 18.12 -17.02
CA LEU A 369 -44.97 18.55 -16.96
C LEU A 369 -44.64 19.55 -18.07
N PRO A 370 -43.75 20.53 -17.84
CA PRO A 370 -43.34 21.50 -18.86
C PRO A 370 -42.58 20.81 -20.01
N PRO A 371 -42.53 21.42 -21.20
CA PRO A 371 -41.74 20.90 -22.32
C PRO A 371 -40.25 20.80 -21.96
N VAL A 372 -39.57 19.76 -22.46
CA VAL A 372 -38.13 19.59 -22.23
C VAL A 372 -37.37 20.62 -23.07
N SER A 373 -36.41 21.32 -22.45
CA SER A 373 -35.51 22.21 -23.18
C SER A 373 -34.73 21.44 -24.24
N GLU A 374 -34.73 21.95 -25.48
CA GLU A 374 -33.97 21.32 -26.55
C GLU A 374 -32.47 21.62 -26.41
N PRO A 375 -31.61 20.60 -26.57
CA PRO A 375 -30.18 20.77 -26.47
C PRO A 375 -29.64 21.43 -27.75
N ASN A 376 -28.50 22.12 -27.63
CA ASN A 376 -27.78 22.63 -28.78
C ASN A 376 -26.98 21.49 -29.46
N VAL A 377 -27.61 20.83 -30.44
CA VAL A 377 -27.00 19.70 -31.15
C VAL A 377 -25.71 20.13 -31.88
N SER A 378 -25.71 21.29 -32.53
CA SER A 378 -24.55 21.79 -33.29
C SER A 378 -23.31 22.00 -32.40
N GLU A 379 -23.52 22.53 -31.19
CA GLU A 379 -22.45 22.72 -30.21
C GLU A 379 -21.83 21.38 -29.77
N ILE A 380 -22.67 20.41 -29.41
CA ILE A 380 -22.20 19.07 -29.02
C ILE A 380 -21.46 18.38 -30.17
N GLN A 381 -21.99 18.47 -31.40
CA GLN A 381 -21.32 17.93 -32.58
C GLN A 381 -19.95 18.57 -32.82
N THR A 382 -19.86 19.89 -32.66
CA THR A 382 -18.59 20.64 -32.79
C THR A 382 -17.58 20.20 -31.73
N LEU A 383 -18.01 20.04 -30.47
CA LEU A 383 -17.15 19.56 -29.39
C LEU A 383 -16.64 18.14 -29.66
N LEU A 384 -17.53 17.21 -30.05
CA LEU A 384 -17.16 15.81 -30.30
C LEU A 384 -16.19 15.66 -31.48
N LYS A 385 -16.36 16.48 -32.54
CA LYS A 385 -15.42 16.58 -33.67
C LYS A 385 -14.06 17.10 -33.21
N ASN A 386 -14.03 18.21 -32.47
CA ASN A 386 -12.79 18.82 -31.97
C ASN A 386 -12.01 17.91 -31.01
N LEU A 387 -12.69 17.04 -30.27
CA LEU A 387 -12.07 16.03 -29.40
C LEU A 387 -11.56 14.78 -30.16
N GLY A 388 -11.78 14.70 -31.47
CA GLY A 388 -11.39 13.57 -32.30
C GLY A 388 -12.07 12.26 -31.88
N ILE A 389 -13.31 12.34 -31.38
CA ILE A 389 -14.10 11.17 -30.96
C ILE A 389 -14.66 10.43 -32.19
N LEU A 390 -14.97 11.17 -33.26
CA LEU A 390 -15.54 10.63 -34.50
C LEU A 390 -14.47 10.18 -35.51
N ASP A 391 -13.27 10.77 -35.45
CA ASP A 391 -12.12 10.39 -36.28
C ASP A 391 -11.49 9.05 -35.88
N LYS A 392 -11.84 8.50 -34.72
CA LYS A 392 -11.38 7.17 -34.27
C LYS A 392 -12.19 6.09 -35.01
N ASN A 393 -11.89 5.95 -36.30
CA ASN A 393 -12.45 5.01 -37.28
C ASN A 393 -14.00 5.00 -37.32
N GLU A 394 -14.63 6.10 -37.78
CA GLU A 394 -16.08 6.23 -38.10
C GLU A 394 -16.99 5.27 -37.31
N LEU A 395 -16.89 5.28 -35.97
CA LEU A 395 -17.64 4.46 -34.99
C LEU A 395 -18.25 3.14 -35.56
N ARG A 396 -17.42 2.24 -36.10
CA ARG A 396 -17.75 0.90 -36.65
C ARG A 396 -18.67 0.80 -37.89
N THR A 397 -19.04 1.93 -38.51
CA THR A 397 -19.38 2.22 -39.93
C THR A 397 -19.95 3.64 -39.96
#